data_AF-A0A3B9BX55-F1
#
_entry.id   AF-A0A3B9BX55-F1
#
_cell.length_a   1.000
_cell.length_b   1.000
_cell.length_c   1.000
_cell.angle_alpha   90.00
_cell.angle_beta   90.00
_cell.angle_gamma   90.00
#
_symmetry.space_group_name_H-M   'P 1'
#
loop_
_entity.id
_entity.type
_entity.pdbx_description
1 polymer ?
#
loop_
_entity_poly.entity_id
_entity_poly.type
_entity_poly.pdbx_seq_one_letter_code
_entity_poly.pdbx_strand_id
1 'polypeptide(L)'
;APNPVIRLQNLNPLQNQAQELALLSPEFQKNLKDPDSGQPLRNEIFNVYQARPQEIPAGRNASEIFKVELYNFALNLTTTAMVDLGKKEVFSVQTLPESQPDIPVHLKDLAIQIAINTPEVIRALGYQPGETEALMANTKTALNRTKCERSMHLCVAPTFTKGDQALWCIVDLTDHRVVGIRWTNTGTEQPVRNISEKRLKFD
;
A
#
# COMPACT_ATOMS: atom_id res chain seq x y z
N ALA A 1 6.62 -26.88 0.99
CA ALA A 1 6.02 -26.10 2.09
C ALA A 1 5.11 -25.05 1.48
N PRO A 2 3.98 -24.69 2.10
CA PRO A 2 3.12 -23.63 1.55
C PRO A 2 3.93 -22.33 1.40
N ASN A 3 3.76 -21.63 0.28
CA ASN A 3 4.40 -20.33 0.05
C ASN A 3 3.91 -19.36 1.14
N PRO A 4 4.81 -18.69 1.90
CA PRO A 4 4.44 -17.80 2.99
C PRO A 4 3.96 -16.44 2.45
N VAL A 5 2.93 -16.46 1.62
CA VAL A 5 2.38 -15.31 0.93
C VAL A 5 0.87 -15.26 1.16
N ILE A 6 0.40 -14.15 1.68
CA ILE A 6 -1.03 -13.81 1.72
C ILE A 6 -1.44 -13.43 0.30
N ARG A 7 -2.31 -14.25 -0.31
CA ARG A 7 -2.81 -14.02 -1.68
C ARG A 7 -3.87 -12.93 -1.68
N LEU A 8 -3.87 -12.10 -2.71
CA LEU A 8 -4.95 -11.17 -2.98
C LEU A 8 -6.21 -11.95 -3.35
N GLN A 9 -7.32 -11.61 -2.71
CA GLN A 9 -8.63 -12.24 -2.90
C GLN A 9 -9.50 -11.44 -3.87
N ASN A 10 -10.65 -11.98 -4.27
CA ASN A 10 -11.63 -11.34 -5.14
C ASN A 10 -11.08 -10.95 -6.53
N LEU A 11 -10.11 -11.72 -7.02
CA LEU A 11 -9.53 -11.57 -8.35
C LEU A 11 -10.44 -12.19 -9.42
N ASN A 12 -10.47 -11.58 -10.60
CA ASN A 12 -11.04 -12.24 -11.77
C ASN A 12 -10.15 -13.44 -12.19
N PRO A 13 -10.66 -14.37 -13.02
CA PRO A 13 -9.91 -15.58 -13.38
C PRO A 13 -8.51 -15.31 -13.98
N LEU A 14 -8.37 -14.27 -14.83
CA LEU A 14 -7.10 -13.92 -15.46
C LEU A 14 -6.09 -13.36 -14.44
N GLN A 15 -6.55 -12.47 -13.55
CA GLN A 15 -5.72 -11.97 -12.45
C GLN A 15 -5.29 -13.10 -11.53
N ASN A 16 -6.19 -14.02 -11.19
CA ASN A 16 -5.83 -15.15 -10.35
C ASN A 16 -4.78 -16.05 -11.02
N GLN A 17 -4.91 -16.31 -12.32
CA GLN A 17 -3.91 -17.04 -13.10
C GLN A 17 -2.56 -16.32 -13.13
N ALA A 18 -2.55 -14.99 -13.28
CA ALA A 18 -1.33 -14.20 -13.24
C ALA A 18 -0.64 -14.29 -11.88
N GLN A 19 -1.40 -14.18 -10.79
CA GLN A 19 -0.90 -14.35 -9.42
C GLN A 19 -0.29 -15.74 -9.23
N GLU A 20 -0.92 -16.80 -9.72
CA GLU A 20 -0.42 -18.17 -9.61
C GLU A 20 0.90 -18.36 -10.36
N LEU A 21 0.99 -17.87 -11.61
CA LEU A 21 2.23 -17.93 -12.38
C LEU A 21 3.36 -17.14 -11.72
N ALA A 22 3.07 -15.94 -11.20
CA ALA A 22 4.07 -15.15 -10.46
C ALA A 22 4.59 -15.91 -9.24
N LEU A 23 3.70 -16.55 -8.47
CA LEU A 23 4.05 -17.33 -7.28
C LEU A 23 4.79 -18.65 -7.58
N LEU A 24 4.94 -19.04 -8.85
CA LEU A 24 5.78 -20.16 -9.28
C LEU A 24 7.20 -19.73 -9.66
N SER A 25 7.45 -18.44 -9.92
CA SER A 25 8.79 -17.93 -10.27
C SER A 25 9.73 -17.97 -9.06
N PRO A 26 10.92 -18.58 -9.17
CA PRO A 26 11.93 -18.54 -8.11
C PRO A 26 12.43 -17.13 -7.80
N GLU A 27 12.58 -16.28 -8.82
CA GLU A 27 13.00 -14.88 -8.69
C GLU A 27 11.99 -14.08 -7.88
N PHE A 28 10.70 -14.30 -8.13
CA PHE A 28 9.61 -13.64 -7.38
C PHE A 28 9.54 -14.09 -5.92
N GLN A 29 10.00 -15.32 -5.64
CA GLN A 29 10.02 -15.91 -4.30
C GLN A 29 11.29 -15.62 -3.50
N LYS A 30 12.29 -14.94 -4.10
CA LYS A 30 13.64 -14.79 -3.54
C LYS A 30 13.67 -14.24 -2.10
N ASN A 31 12.79 -13.31 -1.78
CA ASN A 31 12.79 -12.60 -0.50
C ASN A 31 11.65 -13.05 0.43
N LEU A 32 11.07 -14.24 0.24
CA LEU A 32 9.95 -14.71 1.06
C LEU A 32 10.34 -15.16 2.46
N LYS A 33 11.63 -15.40 2.69
CA LYS A 33 12.18 -15.91 3.94
C LYS A 33 13.37 -15.08 4.39
N ASP A 34 13.58 -15.06 5.68
CA ASP A 34 14.78 -14.49 6.28
C ASP A 34 16.01 -15.31 5.84
N PRO A 35 17.07 -14.67 5.31
CA PRO A 35 18.23 -15.39 4.78
C PRO A 35 19.03 -16.11 5.87
N ASP A 36 19.02 -15.61 7.10
CA ASP A 36 19.83 -16.15 8.20
C ASP A 36 19.11 -17.30 8.92
N SER A 37 17.83 -17.10 9.27
CA SER A 37 17.04 -18.06 10.04
C SER A 37 16.19 -19.00 9.20
N GLY A 38 16.00 -18.70 7.91
CA GLY A 38 15.12 -19.44 7.00
C GLY A 38 13.62 -19.34 7.35
N GLN A 39 13.26 -18.51 8.34
CA GLN A 39 11.88 -18.32 8.78
C GLN A 39 11.07 -17.56 7.73
N PRO A 40 9.76 -17.88 7.57
CA PRO A 40 8.90 -17.15 6.66
C PRO A 40 8.76 -15.69 7.11
N LEU A 41 8.90 -14.76 6.17
CA LEU A 41 8.57 -13.36 6.37
C LEU A 41 7.09 -13.13 6.04
N ARG A 42 6.50 -12.05 6.56
CA ARG A 42 5.15 -11.63 6.17
C ARG A 42 5.24 -11.01 4.77
N ASN A 43 4.63 -11.70 3.81
CA ASN A 43 4.53 -11.24 2.43
C ASN A 43 3.07 -11.26 1.98
N GLU A 44 2.68 -10.30 1.15
CA GLU A 44 1.31 -10.19 0.67
C GLU A 44 1.26 -9.66 -0.76
N ILE A 45 0.41 -10.26 -1.59
CA ILE A 45 0.12 -9.73 -2.92
C ILE A 45 -0.78 -8.52 -2.74
N PHE A 46 -0.27 -7.34 -3.08
CA PHE A 46 -0.99 -6.09 -2.94
C PHE A 46 -1.88 -5.83 -4.15
N ASN A 47 -1.35 -6.02 -5.36
CA ASN A 47 -2.07 -5.71 -6.58
C ASN A 47 -1.83 -6.75 -7.67
N VAL A 48 -2.88 -7.00 -8.46
CA VAL A 48 -2.80 -7.74 -9.72
C VAL A 48 -3.62 -6.99 -10.75
N TYR A 49 -2.97 -6.42 -11.75
CA TYR A 49 -3.63 -5.62 -12.78
C TYR A 49 -3.02 -5.86 -14.15
N GLN A 50 -3.79 -5.56 -15.19
CA GLN A 50 -3.26 -5.59 -16.55
C GLN A 50 -2.14 -4.56 -16.70
N ALA A 51 -1.02 -4.97 -17.28
CA ALA A 51 0.14 -4.11 -17.46
C ALA A 51 -0.23 -2.83 -18.24
N ARG A 52 0.37 -1.70 -17.84
CA ARG A 52 0.15 -0.43 -18.52
C ARG A 52 0.87 -0.46 -19.88
N PRO A 53 0.37 0.23 -20.92
CA PRO A 53 0.96 0.16 -22.27
C PRO A 53 2.47 0.44 -22.32
N GLN A 54 2.96 1.36 -21.49
CA GLN A 54 4.38 1.70 -21.41
C GLN A 54 5.27 0.62 -20.77
N GLU A 55 4.68 -0.35 -20.06
CA GLU A 55 5.40 -1.45 -19.41
C GLU A 55 5.51 -2.68 -20.33
N ILE A 56 4.83 -2.69 -21.48
CA ILE A 56 4.68 -3.86 -22.34
C ILE A 56 5.77 -3.83 -23.42
N PRO A 57 6.67 -4.83 -23.47
CA PRO A 57 7.65 -4.93 -24.53
C PRO A 57 7.01 -5.07 -25.91
N ALA A 58 7.67 -4.53 -26.94
CA ALA A 58 7.22 -4.69 -28.33
C ALA A 58 7.06 -6.18 -28.71
N GLY A 59 6.00 -6.49 -29.47
CA GLY A 59 5.72 -7.86 -29.92
C GLY A 59 5.00 -8.76 -28.91
N ARG A 60 4.56 -8.24 -27.77
CA ARG A 60 3.67 -8.95 -26.84
C ARG A 60 2.22 -8.49 -26.96
N ASN A 61 1.29 -9.40 -26.73
CA ASN A 61 -0.13 -9.06 -26.72
C ASN A 61 -0.52 -8.38 -25.39
N ALA A 62 -0.78 -7.08 -25.44
CA ALA A 62 -1.07 -6.27 -24.27
C ALA A 62 -2.26 -6.77 -23.43
N SER A 63 -3.25 -7.45 -24.03
CA SER A 63 -4.41 -7.99 -23.31
C SER A 63 -4.09 -9.16 -22.38
N GLU A 64 -2.91 -9.76 -22.54
CA GLU A 64 -2.49 -10.97 -21.82
C GLU A 64 -1.36 -10.71 -20.84
N ILE A 65 -0.89 -9.45 -20.74
CA ILE A 65 0.19 -9.08 -19.84
C ILE A 65 -0.37 -8.51 -18.56
N PHE A 66 0.02 -9.11 -17.43
CA PHE A 66 -0.37 -8.68 -16.10
C PHE A 66 0.86 -8.33 -15.27
N LYS A 67 0.70 -7.34 -14.40
CA LYS A 67 1.66 -7.00 -13.35
C LYS A 67 1.12 -7.47 -12.01
N VAL A 68 1.96 -8.19 -11.28
CA VAL A 68 1.70 -8.68 -9.93
C VAL A 68 2.66 -7.99 -8.97
N GLU A 69 2.15 -7.40 -7.90
CA GLU A 69 2.94 -6.68 -6.89
C GLU A 69 2.86 -7.40 -5.56
N LEU A 70 4.02 -7.85 -5.06
CA LEU A 70 4.20 -8.50 -3.76
C LEU A 70 4.93 -7.53 -2.83
N TYR A 71 4.36 -7.27 -1.66
CA TYR A 71 5.02 -6.49 -0.62
C TYR A 71 5.55 -7.40 0.49
N ASN A 72 6.80 -7.17 0.90
CA ASN A 72 7.40 -7.79 2.07
C ASN A 72 7.50 -6.74 3.19
N PHE A 73 6.79 -6.99 4.28
CA PHE A 73 6.66 -6.05 5.39
C PHE A 73 7.95 -5.93 6.21
N ALA A 74 8.71 -7.02 6.37
CA ALA A 74 9.91 -7.04 7.19
C ALA A 74 11.09 -6.32 6.52
N LEU A 75 11.18 -6.46 5.20
CA LEU A 75 12.26 -5.88 4.40
C LEU A 75 11.88 -4.53 3.78
N ASN A 76 10.63 -4.08 3.99
CA ASN A 76 10.06 -2.88 3.36
C ASN A 76 10.39 -2.79 1.86
N LEU A 77 10.05 -3.85 1.13
CA LEU A 77 10.35 -3.94 -0.30
C LEU A 77 9.14 -4.41 -1.10
N THR A 78 9.06 -3.95 -2.35
CA THR A 78 8.09 -4.43 -3.32
C THR A 78 8.81 -5.28 -4.37
N THR A 79 8.32 -6.48 -4.62
CA THR A 79 8.72 -7.29 -5.78
C THR A 79 7.60 -7.27 -6.79
N THR A 80 7.92 -6.90 -8.03
CA THR A 80 6.95 -6.88 -9.14
C THR A 80 7.29 -7.98 -10.14
N ALA A 81 6.27 -8.64 -10.68
CA ALA A 81 6.40 -9.61 -11.75
C ALA A 81 5.53 -9.20 -12.94
N MET A 82 6.10 -9.26 -14.14
CA MET A 82 5.37 -9.15 -15.40
C MET A 82 5.10 -10.57 -15.93
N VAL A 83 3.83 -10.89 -16.08
CA VAL A 83 3.33 -12.22 -16.43
C VAL A 83 2.66 -12.15 -17.78
N ASP A 84 3.04 -13.04 -18.69
CA ASP A 84 2.39 -13.25 -19.99
C ASP A 84 1.51 -14.50 -19.90
N LEU A 85 0.19 -14.30 -19.90
CA LEU A 85 -0.77 -15.40 -19.78
C LEU A 85 -0.84 -16.27 -21.04
N GLY A 86 -0.63 -15.69 -22.22
CA GLY A 86 -0.65 -16.41 -23.49
C GLY A 86 0.51 -17.40 -23.60
N LYS A 87 1.70 -16.98 -23.14
CA LYS A 87 2.90 -17.83 -23.07
C LYS A 87 3.05 -18.60 -21.76
N LYS A 88 2.22 -18.31 -20.76
CA LYS A 88 2.28 -18.88 -19.39
C LYS A 88 3.66 -18.71 -18.74
N GLU A 89 4.26 -17.52 -18.87
CA GLU A 89 5.60 -17.24 -18.37
C GLU A 89 5.63 -15.95 -17.52
N VAL A 90 6.59 -15.91 -16.59
CA VAL A 90 7.02 -14.66 -15.94
C VAL A 90 8.29 -14.21 -16.68
N PHE A 91 8.23 -13.07 -17.36
CA PHE A 91 9.34 -12.64 -18.22
C PHE A 91 10.17 -11.49 -17.64
N SER A 92 9.71 -10.87 -16.56
CA SER A 92 10.44 -9.83 -15.85
C SER A 92 10.06 -9.85 -14.38
N VAL A 93 11.06 -9.86 -13.49
CA VAL A 93 10.90 -9.67 -12.05
C VAL A 93 11.81 -8.53 -11.62
N GLN A 94 11.26 -7.57 -10.86
CA GLN A 94 12.02 -6.45 -10.33
C GLN A 94 11.79 -6.33 -8.82
N THR A 95 12.88 -6.13 -8.07
CA THR A 95 12.83 -5.81 -6.65
C THR A 95 13.09 -4.33 -6.47
N LEU A 96 12.19 -3.68 -5.73
CA LEU A 96 12.19 -2.25 -5.43
C LEU A 96 12.33 -2.09 -3.90
N PRO A 97 13.56 -1.90 -3.39
CA PRO A 97 13.79 -1.62 -1.97
C PRO A 97 13.13 -0.30 -1.55
N GLU A 98 12.68 -0.23 -0.30
CA GLU A 98 12.06 0.98 0.28
C GLU A 98 10.85 1.49 -0.51
N SER A 99 10.20 0.59 -1.26
CA SER A 99 9.05 0.90 -2.09
C SER A 99 7.84 0.13 -1.58
N GLN A 100 6.73 0.85 -1.44
CA GLN A 100 5.44 0.32 -0.99
C GLN A 100 4.42 0.46 -2.12
N PRO A 101 3.68 -0.60 -2.51
CA PRO A 101 2.69 -0.53 -3.58
C PRO A 101 1.44 0.21 -3.10
N ASP A 102 0.51 0.50 -4.00
CA ASP A 102 -0.81 1.01 -3.59
C ASP A 102 -1.50 -0.01 -2.67
N ILE A 103 -2.13 0.51 -1.61
CA ILE A 103 -2.61 -0.32 -0.50
C ILE A 103 -3.92 -1.03 -0.89
N PRO A 104 -4.01 -2.35 -0.68
CA PRO A 104 -5.24 -3.11 -0.90
C PRO A 104 -6.41 -2.57 -0.09
N VAL A 105 -7.62 -2.69 -0.64
CA VAL A 105 -8.86 -2.25 0.03
C VAL A 105 -9.00 -2.82 1.43
N HIS A 106 -8.71 -4.10 1.62
CA HIS A 106 -8.84 -4.75 2.93
C HIS A 106 -7.85 -4.22 3.99
N LEU A 107 -6.66 -3.76 3.60
CA LEU A 107 -5.71 -3.13 4.52
C LEU A 107 -6.12 -1.69 4.87
N LYS A 108 -6.73 -0.97 3.91
CA LYS A 108 -7.40 0.31 4.20
C LYS A 108 -8.53 0.11 5.20
N ASP A 109 -9.39 -0.89 4.98
CA ASP A 109 -10.52 -1.17 5.87
C ASP A 109 -10.03 -1.59 7.27
N LEU A 110 -8.96 -2.40 7.35
CA LEU A 110 -8.30 -2.72 8.62
C LEU A 110 -7.80 -1.46 9.35
N ALA A 111 -7.19 -0.51 8.64
CA ALA A 111 -6.74 0.74 9.25
C ALA A 111 -7.91 1.56 9.81
N ILE A 112 -9.04 1.62 9.09
CA ILE A 112 -10.27 2.27 9.56
C ILE A 112 -10.76 1.58 10.83
N GLN A 113 -10.87 0.25 10.84
CA GLN A 113 -11.32 -0.52 12.01
C GLN A 113 -10.43 -0.28 13.23
N ILE A 114 -9.10 -0.26 13.06
CA ILE A 114 -8.18 0.08 14.13
C ILE A 114 -8.46 1.50 14.64
N ALA A 115 -8.56 2.47 13.73
CA ALA A 115 -8.71 3.88 14.10
C ALA A 115 -10.02 4.18 14.85
N ILE A 116 -11.16 3.68 14.37
CA ILE A 116 -12.48 3.99 14.97
C ILE A 116 -12.67 3.32 16.35
N ASN A 117 -11.95 2.24 16.62
CA ASN A 117 -12.01 1.51 17.89
C ASN A 117 -10.88 1.91 18.86
N THR A 118 -10.02 2.87 18.48
CA THR A 118 -8.89 3.29 19.33
C THR A 118 -9.34 4.28 20.42
N PRO A 119 -9.09 4.00 21.71
CA PRO A 119 -9.49 4.88 22.81
C PRO A 119 -8.97 6.31 22.71
N GLU A 120 -7.74 6.51 22.21
CA GLU A 120 -7.13 7.83 22.00
C GLU A 120 -7.93 8.67 20.99
N VAL A 121 -8.42 8.04 19.91
CA VAL A 121 -9.23 8.70 18.88
C VAL A 121 -10.59 9.06 19.46
N ILE A 122 -11.24 8.12 20.14
CA ILE A 122 -12.56 8.32 20.77
C ILE A 122 -12.50 9.47 21.79
N ARG A 123 -11.47 9.51 22.63
CA ARG A 123 -11.26 10.61 23.60
C ARG A 123 -11.01 11.95 22.92
N ALA A 124 -10.22 11.97 21.83
CA ALA A 124 -9.90 13.20 21.11
C ALA A 124 -11.14 13.79 20.40
N LEU A 125 -11.95 12.94 19.78
CA LEU A 125 -13.17 13.36 19.10
C LEU A 125 -14.31 13.65 20.08
N GLY A 126 -14.35 12.95 21.21
CA GLY A 126 -15.43 13.02 22.21
C GLY A 126 -16.62 12.10 21.91
N TYR A 127 -16.50 11.26 20.88
CA TYR A 127 -17.46 10.25 20.46
C TYR A 127 -16.74 9.14 19.68
N GLN A 128 -17.41 8.01 19.47
CA GLN A 128 -16.88 6.94 18.62
C GLN A 128 -17.25 7.22 17.14
N PRO A 129 -16.27 7.49 16.26
CA PRO A 129 -16.57 7.77 14.85
C PRO A 129 -16.98 6.51 14.11
N GLY A 130 -17.77 6.67 13.04
CA GLY A 130 -18.11 5.62 12.10
C GLY A 130 -17.05 5.43 11.00
N GLU A 131 -17.17 4.33 10.23
CA GLU A 131 -16.25 4.01 9.13
C GLU A 131 -16.22 5.10 8.04
N THR A 132 -17.38 5.67 7.71
CA THR A 132 -17.50 6.68 6.65
C THR A 132 -16.93 8.04 7.05
N GLU A 133 -16.66 8.26 8.34
CA GLU A 133 -16.02 9.48 8.85
C GLU A 133 -14.49 9.42 8.72
N ALA A 134 -13.90 8.24 8.49
CA ALA A 134 -12.47 8.06 8.31
C ALA A 134 -12.05 8.44 6.88
N LEU A 135 -11.81 9.73 6.67
CA LEU A 135 -11.32 10.27 5.40
C LEU A 135 -9.86 9.87 5.17
N MET A 136 -9.43 9.88 3.90
CA MET A 136 -8.02 9.70 3.53
C MET A 136 -7.35 8.42 4.09
N ALA A 137 -8.13 7.38 4.39
CA ALA A 137 -7.69 6.22 5.17
C ALA A 137 -6.55 5.38 4.56
N ASN A 138 -6.29 5.51 3.26
CA ASN A 138 -5.18 4.88 2.56
C ASN A 138 -3.96 5.81 2.35
N THR A 139 -4.00 7.03 2.87
CA THR A 139 -2.91 8.00 2.71
C THR A 139 -1.70 7.51 3.49
N LYS A 140 -0.66 7.10 2.76
CA LYS A 140 0.63 6.73 3.35
C LYS A 140 1.21 7.92 4.10
N THR A 141 1.72 7.66 5.30
CA THR A 141 2.26 8.71 6.16
C THR A 141 3.53 8.24 6.88
N ALA A 142 4.30 9.21 7.35
CA ALA A 142 5.44 9.00 8.22
C ALA A 142 5.27 9.82 9.50
N LEU A 143 5.70 9.27 10.63
CA LEU A 143 5.68 9.96 11.91
C LEU A 143 7.05 9.89 12.58
N ASN A 144 7.62 11.07 12.85
CA ASN A 144 8.97 11.16 13.43
C ASN A 144 9.06 10.44 14.78
N ARG A 145 10.22 9.86 15.05
CA ARG A 145 10.50 9.07 16.28
C ARG A 145 9.59 7.85 16.47
N THR A 146 9.09 7.28 15.37
CA THR A 146 8.34 6.01 15.37
C THR A 146 8.89 5.07 14.31
N LYS A 147 8.44 3.81 14.30
CA LYS A 147 8.79 2.87 13.22
C LYS A 147 8.22 3.24 11.85
N CYS A 148 7.25 4.16 11.79
CA CYS A 148 6.74 4.73 10.55
C CYS A 148 7.65 5.83 9.96
N GLU A 149 8.68 6.27 10.71
CA GLU A 149 9.63 7.26 10.21
C GLU A 149 10.35 6.71 8.96
N ARG A 150 10.55 7.58 7.97
CA ARG A 150 11.14 7.24 6.66
C ARG A 150 10.45 6.06 5.95
N SER A 151 9.16 5.83 6.24
CA SER A 151 8.38 4.74 5.65
C SER A 151 8.99 3.35 5.87
N MET A 152 9.72 3.15 6.96
CA MET A 152 10.29 1.84 7.31
C MET A 152 9.19 0.80 7.57
N HIS A 153 8.09 1.20 8.19
CA HIS A 153 6.86 0.44 8.27
C HIS A 153 5.81 0.95 7.28
N LEU A 154 4.90 0.07 6.85
CA LEU A 154 3.70 0.48 6.13
C LEU A 154 2.72 1.16 7.10
N CYS A 155 2.59 2.48 6.99
CA CYS A 155 1.72 3.27 7.85
C CYS A 155 0.77 4.17 7.06
N VAL A 156 -0.47 4.29 7.53
CA VAL A 156 -1.53 5.10 6.91
C VAL A 156 -2.19 6.02 7.93
N ALA A 157 -2.89 7.05 7.44
CA ALA A 157 -3.54 8.05 8.28
C ALA A 157 -5.05 8.21 8.00
N PRO A 158 -5.92 7.29 8.50
CA PRO A 158 -7.33 7.60 8.71
C PRO A 158 -7.50 8.94 9.42
N THR A 159 -8.23 9.85 8.79
CA THR A 159 -8.34 11.25 9.20
C THR A 159 -9.79 11.60 9.48
N PHE A 160 -10.06 12.19 10.64
CA PHE A 160 -11.39 12.61 11.08
C PHE A 160 -11.44 14.13 11.19
N THR A 161 -12.57 14.74 10.88
CA THR A 161 -12.72 16.20 10.96
C THR A 161 -13.59 16.60 12.15
N LYS A 162 -13.22 17.70 12.81
CA LYS A 162 -14.00 18.32 13.88
C LYS A 162 -13.87 19.84 13.78
N GLY A 163 -14.90 20.52 13.29
CA GLY A 163 -14.82 21.95 12.99
C GLY A 163 -13.81 22.23 11.89
N ASP A 164 -12.86 23.11 12.16
CA ASP A 164 -11.75 23.52 11.28
C ASP A 164 -10.45 22.74 11.52
N GLN A 165 -10.55 21.59 12.20
CA GLN A 165 -9.42 20.73 12.53
C GLN A 165 -9.59 19.33 11.95
N ALA A 166 -8.47 18.73 11.56
CA ALA A 166 -8.36 17.34 11.16
C ALA A 166 -7.51 16.58 12.18
N LEU A 167 -8.04 15.47 12.67
CA LEU A 167 -7.37 14.50 13.51
C LEU A 167 -6.82 13.36 12.65
N TRP A 168 -5.51 13.31 12.51
CA TRP A 168 -4.80 12.24 11.83
C TRP A 168 -4.53 11.11 12.81
N CYS A 169 -5.07 9.92 12.55
CA CYS A 169 -4.74 8.71 13.29
C CYS A 169 -3.70 7.90 12.51
N ILE A 170 -2.45 7.87 12.97
CA ILE A 170 -1.38 7.14 12.30
C ILE A 170 -1.45 5.67 12.73
N VAL A 171 -1.86 4.81 11.79
CA VAL A 171 -1.95 3.36 11.96
C VAL A 171 -0.77 2.70 11.28
N ASP A 172 -0.04 1.89 12.03
CA ASP A 172 1.00 1.00 11.53
C ASP A 172 0.36 -0.35 11.16
N LEU A 173 0.31 -0.65 9.86
CA LEU A 173 -0.25 -1.89 9.31
C LEU A 173 0.75 -3.06 9.33
N THR A 174 2.00 -2.79 9.70
CA THR A 174 3.04 -3.80 9.92
C THR A 174 2.87 -4.41 11.31
N ASP A 175 2.75 -3.56 12.34
CA ASP A 175 2.55 -3.94 13.75
C ASP A 175 1.07 -4.01 14.17
N HIS A 176 0.13 -3.64 13.28
CA HIS A 176 -1.33 -3.59 13.50
C HIS A 176 -1.78 -2.74 14.70
N ARG A 177 -1.23 -1.53 14.85
CA ARG A 177 -1.54 -0.64 15.98
C ARG A 177 -1.50 0.83 15.61
N VAL A 178 -2.15 1.66 16.43
CA VAL A 178 -1.95 3.12 16.37
C VAL A 178 -0.59 3.48 16.96
N VAL A 179 0.19 4.27 16.23
CA VAL A 179 1.50 4.79 16.69
C VAL A 179 1.43 6.25 17.13
N GLY A 180 0.36 6.96 16.77
CA GLY A 180 0.12 8.31 17.26
C GLY A 180 -1.12 8.95 16.64
N ILE A 181 -1.56 10.04 17.26
CA ILE A 181 -2.61 10.91 16.74
C ILE A 181 -2.10 12.36 16.65
N ARG A 182 -2.53 13.13 15.65
CA ARG A 182 -2.13 14.53 15.46
C ARG A 182 -3.29 15.39 15.01
N TRP A 183 -3.46 16.54 15.66
CA TRP A 183 -4.36 17.58 15.21
C TRP A 183 -3.63 18.53 14.26
N THR A 184 -4.29 18.87 13.16
CA THR A 184 -3.88 19.91 12.22
C THR A 184 -5.06 20.80 11.92
N ASN A 185 -4.84 22.09 11.72
CA ASN A 185 -5.87 22.98 11.21
C ASN A 185 -6.04 22.74 9.70
N THR A 186 -7.27 22.69 9.21
CA THR A 186 -7.57 22.47 7.77
C THR A 186 -7.39 23.74 6.93
N GLY A 187 -7.09 24.88 7.57
CA GLY A 187 -6.96 26.18 6.94
C GLY A 187 -8.31 26.77 6.51
N THR A 188 -8.33 28.06 6.22
CA THR A 188 -9.44 28.73 5.52
C THR A 188 -9.22 28.61 4.02
N GLU A 189 -10.27 28.35 3.23
CA GLU A 189 -10.20 28.40 1.77
C GLU A 189 -9.54 29.71 1.31
N GLN A 190 -8.36 29.62 0.71
CA GLN A 190 -7.72 30.79 0.11
C GLN A 190 -8.43 31.10 -1.21
N PRO A 191 -8.70 32.37 -1.54
CA PRO A 191 -9.24 32.72 -2.84
C PRO A 191 -8.33 32.16 -3.94
N VAL A 192 -8.93 31.46 -4.90
CA VAL A 192 -8.20 30.78 -5.99
C VAL A 192 -7.35 31.80 -6.73
N ARG A 193 -6.06 31.83 -6.41
CA ARG A 193 -5.07 32.56 -7.19
C ARG A 193 -4.65 31.61 -8.30
N ASN A 194 -4.97 31.95 -9.55
CA ASN A 194 -4.55 31.18 -10.72
C ASN A 194 -3.01 31.23 -10.84
N ILE A 195 -2.34 30.32 -10.13
CA ILE A 195 -0.91 30.09 -10.19
C ILE A 195 -0.72 28.90 -11.12
N SER A 196 0.00 29.09 -12.22
CA SER A 196 0.43 27.97 -13.05
C SER A 196 1.74 27.41 -12.52
N GLU A 197 1.95 26.10 -12.65
CA GLU A 197 3.22 25.44 -12.30
C GLU A 197 4.42 26.07 -13.04
N LYS A 198 4.18 26.65 -14.23
CA LYS A 198 5.17 27.40 -15.00
C LYS A 198 5.64 28.67 -14.28
N ARG A 199 4.78 29.34 -13.51
CA ARG A 199 5.17 30.51 -12.70
C ARG A 199 5.99 30.15 -11.47
N LEU A 200 5.80 28.96 -10.89
CA LEU A 200 6.54 28.50 -9.71
C LEU A 200 7.97 28.05 -10.01
N LYS A 201 8.31 27.77 -11.26
CA LYS A 201 9.64 27.26 -11.67
C LYS A 201 10.71 28.34 -11.89
N PHE A 202 10.34 29.63 -11.95
CA PHE A 202 11.24 30.69 -12.41
C PHE A 202 11.32 31.90 -11.46
N ASP A 203 11.05 31.69 -10.17
CA ASP A 203 11.41 32.66 -9.12
C ASP A 203 12.76 32.30 -8.48
#